data_AF-A0A0F2HIB9-F1
#
_entry.id   AF-A0A0F2HIB9-F1
#
_cell.length_a   1.000
_cell.length_b   1.000
_cell.length_c   1.000
_cell.angle_alpha   90.00
_cell.angle_beta   90.00
_cell.angle_gamma   90.00
#
_symmetry.space_group_name_H-M   'P 1'
#
loop_
_entity.id
_entity.type
_entity.pdbx_description
1 polymer ?
#
loop_
_entity_poly.entity_id
_entity_poly.type
_entity_poly.pdbx_seq_one_letter_code
_entity_poly.pdbx_strand_id
1 'polypeptide(L)'
;ALNSVSSVVSNLINYGQEGIAFLFGNLATGGFTFAINVLGIIVFFSSLISGLYHIGVMPKVINFIGGGIQKLLGIGRAESLSATANIFVGTIEAPLMVKPYLKHMTDSQFFAVMTGGLASVAGGTLVGYASLGVDLNYLIAAAFM
;
A
#
# COMPACT_ATOMS: atom_id res chain seq x y z
N ALA A 1 -4.70 18.77 -3.80
CA ALA A 1 -4.64 17.35 -4.20
C ALA A 1 -4.27 16.45 -3.02
N LEU A 2 -3.09 16.62 -2.41
CA LEU A 2 -2.63 15.78 -1.28
C LEU A 2 -3.64 15.75 -0.11
N ASN A 3 -4.11 16.91 0.36
CA ASN A 3 -5.10 17.00 1.45
C ASN A 3 -6.41 16.23 1.16
N SER A 4 -6.83 16.19 -0.11
CA SER A 4 -8.03 15.44 -0.52
C SER A 4 -7.79 13.94 -0.45
N VAL A 5 -6.62 13.47 -0.88
CA VAL A 5 -6.22 12.05 -0.78
C VAL A 5 -6.08 11.65 0.69
N SER A 6 -5.44 12.48 1.51
CA SER A 6 -5.32 12.26 2.95
C SER A 6 -6.69 12.16 3.62
N SER A 7 -7.65 13.04 3.27
CA SER A 7 -9.02 12.98 3.80
C SER A 7 -9.74 11.67 3.43
N VAL A 8 -9.58 11.19 2.19
CA VAL A 8 -10.15 9.89 1.78
C VAL A 8 -9.55 8.74 2.60
N VAL A 9 -8.23 8.73 2.78
CA VAL A 9 -7.56 7.71 3.58
C VAL A 9 -7.99 7.80 5.05
N SER A 10 -8.10 9.00 5.63
CA SER A 10 -8.63 9.19 6.98
C SER A 10 -10.06 8.64 7.13
N ASN A 11 -10.93 8.86 6.15
CA ASN A 11 -12.29 8.31 6.19
C ASN A 11 -12.28 6.76 6.14
N LEU A 12 -11.41 6.16 5.33
CA LEU A 12 -11.22 4.70 5.32
C LEU A 12 -10.73 4.16 6.67
N ILE A 13 -9.82 4.89 7.34
CA ILE A 13 -9.36 4.54 8.67
C ILE A 13 -10.53 4.53 9.66
N ASN A 14 -11.39 5.55 9.61
CA ASN A 14 -12.56 5.64 10.48
C ASN A 14 -13.54 4.48 10.25
N TYR A 15 -13.78 4.09 8.99
CA TYR A 15 -14.61 2.90 8.70
C TYR A 15 -14.01 1.62 9.26
N GLY A 16 -12.68 1.47 9.19
CA GLY A 16 -11.98 0.35 9.83
C GLY A 16 -12.13 0.36 11.35
N GLN A 17 -12.06 1.53 11.99
CA GLN A 17 -12.24 1.69 13.42
C GLN A 17 -13.64 1.30 13.89
N GLU A 18 -14.69 1.57 13.11
CA GLU A 18 -16.04 1.09 13.44
C GLU A 18 -16.10 -0.44 13.50
N GLY A 19 -15.45 -1.14 12.57
CA GLY A 19 -15.36 -2.61 12.59
C GLY A 19 -14.56 -3.14 13.78
N ILE A 20 -13.46 -2.48 14.14
CA ILE A 20 -12.66 -2.84 15.32
C ILE A 20 -13.45 -2.60 16.60
N ALA A 21 -14.17 -1.48 16.70
CA ALA A 21 -15.04 -1.17 17.84
C ALA A 21 -16.20 -2.16 17.96
N PHE A 22 -16.79 -2.61 16.85
CA PHE A 22 -17.79 -3.67 16.85
C PHE A 22 -17.23 -4.99 17.40
N LEU A 23 -16.01 -5.36 17.05
CA LEU A 23 -15.42 -6.65 17.41
C LEU A 23 -14.85 -6.69 18.83
N PHE A 24 -14.23 -5.60 19.28
CA PHE A 24 -13.53 -5.52 20.57
C PHE A 24 -14.21 -4.60 21.60
N GLY A 25 -15.27 -3.88 21.23
CA GLY A 25 -16.07 -3.05 22.14
C GLY A 25 -15.23 -2.07 22.95
N ASN A 26 -15.35 -2.14 24.27
CA ASN A 26 -14.65 -1.23 25.18
C ASN A 26 -13.13 -1.45 25.25
N LEU A 27 -12.61 -2.58 24.74
CA LEU A 27 -11.15 -2.81 24.66
C LEU A 27 -10.48 -1.97 23.55
N ALA A 28 -11.25 -1.59 22.52
CA ALA A 28 -10.78 -0.69 21.47
C ALA A 28 -10.97 0.79 21.84
N THR A 29 -12.02 1.11 22.61
CA THR A 29 -12.46 2.48 22.88
C THR A 29 -12.10 3.02 24.28
N GLY A 30 -11.89 2.13 25.27
CA GLY A 30 -11.56 2.49 26.65
C GLY A 30 -10.09 2.83 26.90
N GLY A 31 -9.21 2.66 25.90
CA GLY A 31 -7.79 2.99 25.96
C GLY A 31 -7.06 2.64 24.66
N PHE A 32 -5.85 3.18 24.47
CA PHE A 32 -5.04 2.88 23.27
C PHE A 32 -4.33 1.53 23.44
N THR A 33 -4.96 0.45 22.96
CA THR A 33 -4.34 -0.87 22.89
C THR A 33 -3.68 -1.07 21.53
N PHE A 34 -2.34 -0.99 21.46
CA PHE A 34 -1.59 -1.15 20.21
C PHE A 34 -2.00 -2.40 19.43
N ALA A 35 -2.06 -3.55 20.11
CA ALA A 35 -2.39 -4.83 19.48
C ALA A 35 -3.78 -4.86 18.83
N ILE A 36 -4.73 -4.05 19.30
CA ILE A 36 -6.10 -4.03 18.78
C ILE A 36 -6.23 -2.95 17.71
N ASN A 37 -5.84 -1.72 18.04
CA ASN A 37 -6.05 -0.58 17.16
C ASN A 37 -5.11 -0.62 15.94
N VAL A 38 -3.84 -0.99 16.13
CA VAL A 38 -2.85 -0.99 15.03
C VAL A 38 -2.91 -2.28 14.22
N LEU A 39 -2.96 -3.46 14.87
CA LEU A 39 -3.05 -4.71 14.09
C LEU A 39 -4.43 -4.87 13.44
N GLY A 40 -5.50 -4.44 14.12
CA GLY A 40 -6.85 -4.47 13.57
C GLY A 40 -6.97 -3.62 12.31
N ILE A 41 -6.37 -2.42 12.30
CA ILE A 41 -6.42 -1.56 11.12
C ILE A 41 -5.60 -2.12 9.95
N ILE A 42 -4.48 -2.79 10.23
CA ILE A 42 -3.71 -3.53 9.22
C ILE A 42 -4.57 -4.61 8.58
N VAL A 43 -5.30 -5.41 9.38
CA VAL A 43 -6.18 -6.48 8.87
C VAL A 43 -7.27 -5.90 7.96
N PHE A 44 -7.91 -4.79 8.37
CA PHE A 44 -8.91 -4.10 7.56
C PHE A 44 -8.33 -3.67 6.20
N PHE A 45 -7.20 -2.95 6.19
CA PHE A 45 -6.59 -2.48 4.94
C PHE A 45 -6.10 -3.63 4.05
N SER A 46 -5.52 -4.69 4.63
CA SER A 46 -5.14 -5.88 3.86
C SER A 46 -6.35 -6.53 3.19
N SER A 47 -7.49 -6.64 3.88
CA SER A 47 -8.72 -7.17 3.29
C SER A 47 -9.30 -6.26 2.19
N LEU A 48 -9.24 -4.95 2.39
CA LEU A 48 -9.72 -3.95 1.43
C LEU A 48 -8.89 -4.00 0.15
N ILE A 49 -7.56 -3.97 0.28
CA ILE A 49 -6.64 -4.06 -0.85
C ILE A 49 -6.85 -5.38 -1.59
N SER A 50 -6.93 -6.50 -0.88
CA SER A 50 -7.22 -7.81 -1.47
C SER A 50 -8.54 -7.82 -2.25
N GLY A 51 -9.59 -7.22 -1.71
CA GLY A 51 -10.88 -7.04 -2.40
C GLY A 51 -10.76 -6.19 -3.66
N LEU A 52 -10.05 -5.07 -3.60
CA LEU A 52 -9.80 -4.20 -4.77
C LEU A 52 -8.95 -4.90 -5.85
N TYR A 53 -8.06 -5.81 -5.45
CA TYR A 53 -7.33 -6.69 -6.37
C TYR A 53 -8.27 -7.70 -7.03
N HIS A 54 -9.16 -8.32 -6.27
CA HIS A 54 -10.12 -9.29 -6.80
C HIS A 54 -11.09 -8.66 -7.82
N ILE A 55 -11.57 -7.43 -7.54
CA ILE A 55 -12.45 -6.68 -8.45
C ILE A 55 -11.68 -6.14 -9.68
N GLY A 56 -10.35 -6.12 -9.64
CA GLY A 56 -9.51 -5.68 -10.75
C GLY A 56 -9.33 -4.16 -10.85
N VAL A 57 -9.60 -3.41 -9.77
CA VAL A 57 -9.34 -1.95 -9.71
C VAL A 57 -7.84 -1.69 -9.56
N MET A 58 -7.18 -2.38 -8.64
CA MET A 58 -5.74 -2.20 -8.37
C MET A 58 -4.86 -2.42 -9.61
N PRO A 59 -5.02 -3.52 -10.39
CA PRO A 59 -4.28 -3.71 -11.62
C PRO A 59 -4.45 -2.56 -12.64
N LYS A 60 -5.64 -1.93 -12.72
CA LYS A 60 -5.86 -0.80 -13.64
C LYS A 60 -5.08 0.44 -13.22
N VAL A 61 -5.11 0.77 -11.93
CA VAL A 61 -4.37 1.91 -11.36
C VAL A 61 -2.86 1.70 -11.55
N ILE A 62 -2.36 0.50 -11.23
CA ILE A 62 -0.94 0.15 -11.36
C ILE A 62 -0.49 0.20 -12.82
N ASN A 63 -1.28 -0.33 -13.75
CA ASN A 63 -0.94 -0.26 -15.17
C ASN A 63 -0.93 1.18 -15.71
N PHE A 64 -1.81 2.04 -15.20
CA PHE A 64 -1.86 3.44 -15.62
C PHE A 64 -0.63 4.22 -15.15
N ILE A 65 -0.31 4.13 -13.85
CA ILE A 65 0.84 4.84 -13.27
C ILE A 65 2.15 4.23 -13.78
N GLY A 66 2.27 2.89 -13.78
CA GLY A 66 3.45 2.19 -14.28
C GLY A 66 3.68 2.42 -15.77
N GLY A 67 2.63 2.43 -16.59
CA GLY A 67 2.77 2.82 -18.00
C GLY A 67 3.26 4.25 -18.19
N GLY A 68 2.84 5.16 -17.31
CA GLY A 68 3.34 6.55 -17.27
C GLY A 68 4.83 6.62 -16.93
N ILE A 69 5.26 5.96 -15.85
CA ILE A 69 6.67 5.91 -15.43
C ILE A 69 7.53 5.25 -16.51
N GLN A 70 7.06 4.14 -17.09
CA GLN A 70 7.74 3.45 -18.19
C GLN A 70 7.99 4.39 -19.37
N LYS A 71 6.98 5.20 -19.74
CA LYS A 71 7.09 6.13 -20.87
C LYS A 71 8.00 7.33 -20.58
N LEU A 72 8.05 7.77 -19.33
CA LEU A 72 8.90 8.90 -18.91
C LEU A 72 10.37 8.52 -18.74
N LEU A 73 10.64 7.36 -18.14
CA LEU A 73 12.01 6.92 -17.82
C LEU A 73 12.61 5.96 -18.85
N GLY A 74 11.82 5.43 -19.78
CA GLY A 74 12.29 4.49 -20.80
C GLY A 74 12.68 3.11 -20.25
N ILE A 75 12.27 2.79 -19.02
CA ILE A 75 12.61 1.55 -18.32
C ILE A 75 11.71 0.39 -18.73
N GLY A 76 12.06 -0.82 -18.31
CA GLY A 76 11.29 -2.04 -18.56
C GLY A 76 9.88 -1.99 -17.96
N ARG A 77 8.91 -2.59 -18.67
CA ARG A 77 7.51 -2.62 -18.21
C ARG A 77 7.35 -3.36 -16.89
N ALA A 78 8.09 -4.45 -16.68
CA ALA A 78 7.96 -5.26 -15.49
C ALA A 78 8.53 -4.56 -14.24
N GLU A 79 9.69 -3.91 -14.32
CA GLU A 79 10.23 -3.14 -13.20
C GLU A 79 9.35 -1.92 -12.87
N SER A 80 8.82 -1.23 -13.88
CA SER A 80 7.94 -0.08 -13.68
C SER A 80 6.60 -0.44 -13.03
N LEU A 81 6.01 -1.58 -13.43
CA LEU A 81 4.81 -2.13 -12.80
C LEU A 81 5.08 -2.56 -11.36
N SER A 82 6.25 -3.16 -11.09
CA SER A 82 6.62 -3.54 -9.72
C SER A 82 6.84 -2.32 -8.83
N ALA A 83 7.56 -1.29 -9.31
CA ALA A 83 7.80 -0.05 -8.57
C ALA A 83 6.48 0.67 -8.24
N THR A 84 5.55 0.69 -9.19
CA THR A 84 4.22 1.28 -8.96
C THR A 84 3.38 0.46 -7.99
N ALA A 85 3.45 -0.87 -8.07
CA ALA A 85 2.72 -1.75 -7.14
C ALA A 85 3.19 -1.52 -5.69
N ASN A 86 4.49 -1.37 -5.48
CA ASN A 86 5.11 -1.13 -4.17
C ASN A 86 4.57 0.12 -3.42
N ILE A 87 3.98 1.10 -4.13
CA ILE A 87 3.31 2.26 -3.51
C ILE A 87 2.13 1.83 -2.63
N PHE A 88 1.45 0.73 -3.01
CA PHE A 88 0.21 0.30 -2.39
C PHE A 88 0.32 -1.04 -1.68
N VAL A 89 1.10 -1.97 -2.24
CA VAL A 89 1.28 -3.33 -1.72
C VAL A 89 2.70 -3.54 -1.21
N GLY A 90 2.85 -4.46 -0.26
CA GLY A 90 4.15 -4.71 0.37
C GLY A 90 5.18 -5.38 -0.55
N THR A 91 6.41 -5.45 -0.05
CA THR A 91 7.59 -6.09 -0.67
C THR A 91 7.38 -7.53 -1.15
N ILE A 92 6.44 -8.25 -0.53
CA ILE A 92 6.13 -9.65 -0.87
C ILE A 92 5.05 -9.73 -1.97
N GLU A 93 4.19 -8.73 -2.04
CA GLU A 93 3.00 -8.71 -2.89
C GLU A 93 3.28 -8.05 -4.25
N ALA A 94 4.10 -7.01 -4.31
CA ALA A 94 4.45 -6.36 -5.56
C ALA A 94 5.15 -7.30 -6.57
N PRO A 95 6.12 -8.16 -6.18
CA PRO A 95 6.76 -9.09 -7.11
C PRO A 95 5.80 -10.15 -7.67
N LEU A 96 4.73 -10.49 -6.95
CA LEU A 96 3.71 -11.43 -7.44
C LEU A 96 3.00 -10.90 -8.70
N MET A 97 2.91 -9.58 -8.87
CA MET A 97 2.31 -8.94 -10.05
C MET A 97 3.16 -9.12 -11.31
N VAL A 98 4.47 -9.28 -11.14
CA VAL A 98 5.43 -9.45 -12.22
C VAL A 98 6.03 -10.85 -12.26
N LYS A 99 5.43 -11.79 -11.50
CA LYS A 99 5.86 -13.19 -11.36
C LYS A 99 6.23 -13.89 -12.68
N PRO A 100 5.45 -13.81 -13.77
CA PRO A 100 5.82 -14.45 -15.03
C PRO A 100 7.07 -13.84 -15.67
N TYR A 101 7.37 -12.57 -15.39
CA TYR A 101 8.52 -11.87 -15.94
C TYR A 101 9.80 -12.07 -15.11
N LEU A 102 9.68 -12.35 -13.80
CA LEU A 102 10.83 -12.52 -12.90
C LEU A 102 11.88 -13.51 -13.43
N LYS A 103 11.46 -14.61 -14.07
CA LYS A 103 12.37 -15.63 -14.64
C LYS A 103 13.22 -15.14 -15.81
N HIS A 104 12.81 -14.06 -16.46
CA HIS A 104 13.43 -13.51 -17.67
C HIS A 104 13.95 -12.09 -17.45
N MET A 105 13.97 -11.61 -16.21
CA MET A 105 14.54 -10.32 -15.87
C MET A 105 16.05 -10.34 -15.93
N THR A 106 16.65 -9.22 -16.31
CA THR A 106 18.08 -9.00 -16.13
C THR A 106 18.39 -8.73 -14.65
N ASP A 107 19.65 -8.89 -14.25
CA ASP A 107 20.09 -8.60 -12.87
C ASP A 107 19.73 -7.17 -12.44
N SER A 108 19.83 -6.20 -13.36
CA SER A 108 19.46 -4.80 -13.09
C SER A 108 17.96 -4.64 -12.81
N GLN A 109 17.10 -5.34 -13.56
CA GLN A 109 15.65 -5.28 -13.36
C GLN A 109 15.25 -5.96 -12.06
N PHE A 110 15.86 -7.10 -11.76
CA PHE A 110 15.63 -7.79 -10.51
C PHE A 110 16.07 -6.95 -9.31
N PHE A 111 17.22 -6.29 -9.41
CA PHE A 111 17.70 -5.35 -8.40
C PHE A 111 16.73 -4.17 -8.23
N ALA A 112 16.25 -3.56 -9.32
CA ALA A 112 15.28 -2.47 -9.27
C ALA A 112 13.97 -2.89 -8.55
N VAL A 113 13.49 -4.12 -8.78
CA VAL A 113 12.32 -4.68 -8.07
C VAL A 113 12.59 -4.80 -6.56
N MET A 114 13.76 -5.31 -6.18
CA MET A 114 14.13 -5.44 -4.76
C MET A 114 14.29 -4.07 -4.08
N THR A 115 15.02 -3.15 -4.70
CA THR A 115 15.25 -1.80 -4.18
C THR A 115 13.94 -1.03 -4.06
N GLY A 116 13.07 -1.10 -5.08
CA GLY A 116 11.76 -0.45 -5.03
C GLY A 116 10.88 -0.98 -3.90
N GLY A 117 10.98 -2.28 -3.59
CA GLY A 117 10.31 -2.85 -2.45
C GLY A 117 10.86 -2.29 -1.12
N LEU A 118 12.18 -2.35 -0.92
CA LEU A 118 12.82 -1.91 0.32
C LEU A 118 12.74 -0.39 0.55
N ALA A 119 12.63 0.40 -0.51
CA ALA A 119 12.45 1.84 -0.43
C ALA A 119 11.01 2.25 -0.05
N SER A 120 10.06 1.32 -0.14
CA SER A 120 8.63 1.57 0.05
C SER A 120 8.07 0.95 1.33
N VAL A 121 6.81 1.29 1.64
CA VAL A 121 6.07 0.76 2.79
C VAL A 121 4.70 0.29 2.30
N ALA A 122 4.22 -0.84 2.81
CA ALA A 122 2.88 -1.33 2.47
C ALA A 122 1.79 -0.38 2.96
N GLY A 123 0.70 -0.22 2.19
CA GLY A 123 -0.41 0.65 2.58
C GLY A 123 -1.03 0.30 3.94
N GLY A 124 -1.09 -0.98 4.30
CA GLY A 124 -1.55 -1.43 5.61
C GLY A 124 -0.67 -0.96 6.76
N THR A 125 0.66 -1.06 6.61
CA THR A 125 1.61 -0.61 7.65
C THR A 125 1.69 0.90 7.75
N LEU A 126 1.52 1.61 6.63
CA LEU A 126 1.44 3.08 6.58
C LEU A 126 0.33 3.60 7.50
N VAL A 127 -0.85 3.00 7.42
CA VAL A 127 -1.99 3.35 8.27
C VAL A 127 -1.72 3.01 9.74
N GLY A 128 -0.99 1.92 10.00
CA GLY A 128 -0.52 1.60 11.34
C GLY A 128 0.35 2.73 11.92
N TYR A 129 1.28 3.27 11.13
CA TYR A 129 2.10 4.42 11.55
C TYR A 129 1.28 5.69 11.76
N ALA A 130 0.29 5.94 10.90
CA ALA A 130 -0.63 7.07 11.10
C ALA A 130 -1.42 6.94 12.42
N SER A 131 -1.81 5.72 12.79
CA SER A 131 -2.50 5.43 14.05
C SER A 131 -1.61 5.62 15.29
N LEU A 132 -0.28 5.65 15.13
CA LEU A 132 0.68 5.99 16.17
C LEU A 132 0.91 7.50 16.30
N GLY A 133 0.28 8.32 15.45
CA GLY A 133 0.38 9.77 15.47
C GLY A 133 1.34 10.37 14.43
N VAL A 134 1.84 9.58 13.47
CA VAL A 134 2.65 10.11 12.36
C VAL A 134 1.73 10.82 11.35
N ASP A 135 2.17 11.97 10.83
CA ASP A 135 1.37 12.75 9.87
C ASP A 135 1.14 11.96 8.57
N LEU A 136 -0.14 11.78 8.25
CA LEU A 136 -0.58 11.04 7.08
C LEU A 136 -0.13 11.70 5.77
N ASN A 137 0.02 13.03 5.73
CA ASN A 137 0.48 13.73 4.53
C ASN A 137 1.93 13.35 4.19
N TYR A 138 2.80 13.24 5.19
CA TYR A 138 4.19 12.83 4.99
C TYR A 138 4.29 11.37 4.60
N LEU A 139 3.47 10.51 5.20
CA LEU A 139 3.41 9.10 4.86
C LEU A 139 2.95 8.88 3.42
N ILE A 140 1.88 9.56 2.98
CA ILE A 140 1.40 9.48 1.60
C ILE A 140 2.45 10.05 0.65
N ALA A 141 3.06 11.20 0.96
CA ALA A 141 4.11 11.75 0.11
C ALA A 141 5.30 10.78 -0.04
N ALA A 142 5.77 10.20 1.07
CA ALA A 142 6.87 9.23 1.08
C ALA A 142 6.53 7.93 0.33
N ALA A 143 5.27 7.50 0.31
CA ALA A 143 4.87 6.31 -0.45
C ALA A 143 4.94 6.51 -1.97
N PHE A 144 4.80 7.76 -2.46
CA PHE A 144 4.83 8.08 -3.89
C PHE A 144 6.21 8.53 -4.41
N MET A 145 7.11 8.97 -3.53
CA MET A 145 8.46 9.44 -3.87
C MET A 145 9.47 8.31 -3.90
#